data_AF-A0A2S6CLG9-F1
#
_entry.id   AF-A0A2S6CLG9-F1
#
_cell.length_a   1.000
_cell.length_b   1.000
_cell.length_c   1.000
_cell.angle_alpha   90.00
_cell.angle_beta   90.00
_cell.angle_gamma   90.00
#
_symmetry.space_group_name_H-M   'P 1'
#
loop_
_entity.id
_entity.type
_entity.pdbx_description
1 polymer ?
#
loop_
_entity_poly.entity_id
_entity_poly.type
_entity_poly.pdbx_seq_one_letter_code
_entity_poly.pdbx_strand_id
1 'polypeptide(L)'
;MLSALLILLFYWITGIDPNWSGGFADNFFAELWGWVKDCFQVLNYFTAFASYYNRVTWTIIIELKGSMMVFGWLFAIHGLRVQWRILLTLGLSVALVLFSSYAFYAAFFIGMMMSEIDLLHESGEIDKIWLPWNPLSNYLRTRRLARTIVLHTTLLVALLLASFPVLKWDLPPEVAVARCSSWPSSLFNMTPPQYWDKGATSGIRDFWYFWAAWLLAVSIKELRWAKELFESSFPQYLGRHSFSLYLTHLVVGSTFSRTILILCGFGYHGGPKAKWPFNRFPVGAWSGLFPAIWGPVGWQPGVVLDLALSLPLMFWVAEIGTKVFDRPSVRMSAWMWEKWKSMR
;
A
#
# COMPACT_ATOMS: atom_id res chain seq x y z
N MET A 1 -7.37 14.11 -6.79
CA MET A 1 -7.53 15.10 -7.90
C MET A 1 -7.01 16.47 -7.55
N LEU A 2 -7.42 17.07 -6.43
CA LEU A 2 -6.94 18.41 -6.07
C LEU A 2 -5.43 18.46 -5.75
N SER A 3 -4.87 17.40 -5.15
CA SER A 3 -3.41 17.25 -5.03
C SER A 3 -2.71 17.32 -6.38
N ALA A 4 -3.26 16.68 -7.42
CA ALA A 4 -2.74 16.75 -8.78
C ALA A 4 -2.84 18.16 -9.38
N LEU A 5 -3.91 18.92 -9.07
CA LEU A 5 -4.01 20.32 -9.47
C LEU A 5 -2.94 21.20 -8.81
N LEU A 6 -2.65 20.98 -7.52
CA LEU A 6 -1.60 21.72 -6.82
C LEU A 6 -0.22 21.45 -7.42
N ILE A 7 0.04 20.20 -7.81
CA ILE A 7 1.25 19.83 -8.56
C ILE A 7 1.30 20.58 -9.89
N LEU A 8 0.18 20.65 -10.60
CA LEU A 8 0.06 21.38 -11.87
C LEU A 8 0.41 22.85 -11.70
N LEU A 9 -0.18 23.50 -10.71
CA LEU A 9 0.12 24.89 -10.40
C LEU A 9 1.59 25.06 -10.00
N PHE A 10 2.12 24.19 -9.14
CA PHE A 10 3.52 24.23 -8.74
C PHE A 10 4.47 24.12 -9.93
N TYR A 11 4.20 23.20 -10.86
CA TYR A 11 4.96 23.05 -12.09
C TYR A 11 4.93 24.33 -12.93
N TRP A 12 3.75 24.86 -13.24
CA TRP A 12 3.63 26.06 -14.07
C TRP A 12 4.17 27.34 -13.40
N ILE A 13 4.25 27.37 -12.07
CA ILE A 13 4.86 28.49 -11.31
C ILE A 13 6.39 28.37 -11.24
N THR A 14 6.92 27.16 -11.03
CA THR A 14 8.34 26.94 -10.68
C THR A 14 9.18 26.35 -11.83
N GLY A 15 8.53 25.75 -12.83
CA GLY A 15 9.16 24.97 -13.88
C GLY A 15 9.78 23.65 -13.41
N ILE A 16 9.46 23.18 -12.19
CA ILE A 16 9.99 21.92 -11.65
C ILE A 16 9.10 20.75 -12.12
N ASP A 17 9.59 19.92 -13.05
CA ASP A 17 8.83 18.79 -13.58
C ASP A 17 8.44 17.82 -12.44
N PRO A 18 7.15 17.56 -12.25
CA PRO A 18 6.70 16.50 -11.37
C PRO A 18 6.81 15.14 -12.08
N ASN A 19 6.83 14.03 -11.33
CA ASN A 19 6.85 12.68 -11.90
C ASN A 19 5.45 12.26 -12.36
N TRP A 20 4.97 12.93 -13.39
CA TRP A 20 3.70 12.62 -14.04
C TRP A 20 3.91 12.42 -15.55
N SER A 21 2.97 11.78 -16.21
CA SER A 21 3.04 11.53 -17.67
C SER A 21 2.27 12.58 -18.48
N GLY A 22 1.55 13.48 -17.81
CA GLY A 22 1.01 14.71 -18.40
C GLY A 22 2.11 15.77 -18.58
N GLY A 23 1.81 16.88 -19.26
CA GLY A 23 2.81 17.89 -19.66
C GLY A 23 3.10 17.94 -21.16
N PHE A 24 2.10 17.69 -22.01
CA PHE A 24 2.24 17.81 -23.47
C PHE A 24 1.49 19.03 -24.04
N ALA A 25 0.85 19.84 -23.20
CA ALA A 25 0.07 20.97 -23.69
C ALA A 25 0.92 22.25 -23.77
N ASP A 26 0.74 23.02 -24.84
CA ASP A 26 1.54 24.21 -25.14
C ASP A 26 1.31 25.39 -24.17
N ASN A 27 0.25 25.34 -23.36
CA ASN A 27 -0.07 26.38 -22.38
C ASN A 27 -0.83 25.83 -21.17
N PHE A 28 -0.84 26.62 -20.10
CA PHE A 28 -1.48 26.28 -18.83
C PHE A 28 -2.96 25.90 -18.97
N PHE A 29 -3.74 26.63 -19.78
CA PHE A 29 -5.17 26.36 -19.92
C PHE A 29 -5.43 25.02 -20.61
N ALA A 30 -4.63 24.69 -21.62
CA ALA A 30 -4.69 23.40 -22.29
C ALA A 30 -4.28 22.25 -21.36
N GLU A 31 -3.26 22.45 -20.51
CA GLU A 31 -2.85 21.46 -19.50
C GLU A 31 -3.92 21.30 -18.40
N LEU A 32 -4.52 22.41 -17.93
CA LEU A 32 -5.62 22.40 -16.98
C LEU A 32 -6.85 21.66 -17.54
N TRP A 33 -7.16 21.87 -18.82
CA TRP A 33 -8.22 21.12 -19.50
C TRP A 33 -7.89 19.63 -19.63
N GLY A 34 -6.62 19.31 -19.91
CA GLY A 34 -6.11 17.94 -19.86
C GLY A 34 -6.35 17.28 -18.49
N TRP A 35 -6.03 18.00 -17.42
CA TRP A 35 -6.27 17.56 -16.04
C TRP A 35 -7.77 17.36 -15.73
N VAL A 36 -8.65 18.23 -16.22
CA VAL A 36 -10.11 18.04 -16.05
C VAL A 36 -10.56 16.74 -16.73
N LYS A 37 -10.13 16.49 -17.97
CA LYS A 37 -10.46 15.23 -18.69
C LYS A 37 -9.92 14.00 -17.94
N ASP A 38 -8.69 14.09 -17.43
CA ASP A 38 -8.07 13.02 -16.66
C ASP A 38 -8.82 12.72 -15.34
N CYS A 39 -9.35 13.75 -14.67
CA CYS A 39 -10.23 13.57 -13.51
C CYS A 39 -11.47 12.73 -13.83
N PHE A 40 -12.10 12.96 -15.00
CA PHE A 40 -13.23 12.15 -15.45
C PHE A 40 -12.81 10.71 -15.81
N GLN A 41 -11.60 10.50 -16.32
CA GLN A 41 -11.10 9.16 -16.61
C GLN A 41 -10.87 8.33 -15.34
N VAL A 42 -10.47 8.96 -14.23
CA VAL A 42 -10.32 8.25 -12.94
C VAL A 42 -11.67 7.80 -12.38
N LEU A 43 -12.78 8.44 -12.77
CA LEU A 43 -14.13 7.97 -12.43
C LEU A 43 -14.55 6.72 -13.23
N ASN A 44 -13.76 6.30 -14.22
CA ASN A 44 -14.07 5.11 -15.00
C ASN A 44 -13.82 3.85 -14.15
N TYR A 45 -14.89 3.34 -13.55
CA TYR A 45 -14.86 2.12 -12.75
C TYR A 45 -14.39 0.89 -13.54
N PHE A 46 -14.67 0.80 -14.84
CA PHE A 46 -14.42 -0.43 -15.60
C PHE A 46 -12.93 -0.64 -15.87
N THR A 47 -12.15 0.43 -16.02
CA THR A 47 -10.71 0.36 -16.28
C THR A 47 -9.91 0.74 -15.04
N ALA A 48 -8.83 0.02 -14.73
CA ALA A 48 -7.90 0.45 -13.69
C ALA A 48 -7.01 1.55 -14.27
N PHE A 49 -7.47 2.79 -14.19
CA PHE A 49 -6.78 3.95 -14.74
C PHE A 49 -6.05 4.72 -13.64
N ALA A 50 -4.75 4.94 -13.85
CA ALA A 50 -3.95 5.86 -13.06
C ALA A 50 -4.09 7.25 -13.68
N SER A 51 -4.45 8.27 -12.90
CA SER A 51 -4.36 9.67 -13.34
C SER A 51 -2.99 9.93 -13.94
N TYR A 52 -2.96 10.54 -15.14
CA TYR A 52 -1.70 10.93 -15.77
C TYR A 52 -0.91 11.90 -14.90
N TYR A 53 -1.60 12.70 -14.08
CA TYR A 53 -1.08 13.72 -13.19
C TYR A 53 -0.75 13.19 -11.78
N ASN A 54 -1.38 12.09 -11.35
CA ASN A 54 -0.99 11.45 -10.11
C ASN A 54 -1.14 9.93 -10.21
N ARG A 55 -0.03 9.27 -10.52
CA ARG A 55 -0.04 7.83 -10.82
C ARG A 55 -0.62 7.01 -9.69
N VAL A 56 -0.34 7.32 -8.41
CA VAL A 56 -0.83 6.53 -7.27
C VAL A 56 -2.36 6.46 -7.15
N THR A 57 -3.11 7.30 -7.86
CA THR A 57 -4.58 7.20 -7.90
C THR A 57 -5.10 5.87 -8.47
N TRP A 58 -4.26 5.06 -9.13
CA TRP A 58 -4.65 3.73 -9.62
C TRP A 58 -5.21 2.82 -8.52
N THR A 59 -4.69 2.92 -7.28
CA THR A 59 -5.17 2.09 -6.18
C THR A 59 -6.59 2.45 -5.77
N ILE A 60 -7.01 3.72 -5.89
CA ILE A 60 -8.36 4.16 -5.52
C ILE A 60 -9.42 3.35 -6.27
N ILE A 61 -9.22 3.13 -7.58
CA ILE A 61 -10.17 2.36 -8.40
C ILE A 61 -10.14 0.89 -7.99
N ILE A 62 -8.96 0.33 -7.69
CA ILE A 62 -8.85 -1.08 -7.28
C ILE A 62 -9.46 -1.29 -5.89
N GLU A 63 -9.26 -0.37 -4.96
CA GLU A 63 -9.85 -0.39 -3.64
C GLU A 63 -11.37 -0.25 -3.71
N LEU A 64 -11.89 0.61 -4.60
CA LEU A 64 -13.31 0.70 -4.89
C LEU A 64 -13.86 -0.63 -5.45
N LYS A 65 -13.16 -1.26 -6.40
CA LYS A 65 -13.53 -2.58 -6.93
C LYS A 65 -13.58 -3.64 -5.84
N GLY A 66 -12.53 -3.73 -5.02
CA GLY A 66 -12.47 -4.67 -3.89
C GLY A 66 -13.60 -4.43 -2.88
N SER A 67 -13.89 -3.17 -2.57
CA SER A 67 -15.00 -2.79 -1.68
C SER A 67 -16.37 -3.18 -2.26
N MET A 68 -16.60 -2.94 -3.55
CA MET A 68 -17.84 -3.35 -4.22
C MET A 68 -18.00 -4.88 -4.26
N MET A 69 -16.90 -5.62 -4.44
CA MET A 69 -16.93 -7.09 -4.33
C MET A 69 -17.31 -7.56 -2.93
N VAL A 70 -16.81 -6.91 -1.88
CA VAL A 70 -17.21 -7.18 -0.49
C VAL A 70 -18.71 -6.92 -0.29
N PHE A 71 -19.23 -5.79 -0.77
CA PHE A 71 -20.67 -5.52 -0.69
C PHE A 71 -21.51 -6.56 -1.44
N GLY A 72 -21.12 -6.90 -2.67
CA GLY A 72 -21.80 -7.92 -3.47
C GLY A 72 -21.77 -9.30 -2.80
N TRP A 73 -20.64 -9.67 -2.20
CA TRP A 73 -20.48 -10.92 -1.48
C TRP A 73 -21.32 -10.98 -0.20
N LEU A 74 -21.29 -9.92 0.62
CA LEU A 74 -22.15 -9.79 1.80
C LEU A 74 -23.62 -9.91 1.42
N PHE A 75 -24.04 -9.24 0.34
CA PHE A 75 -25.39 -9.36 -0.20
C PHE A 75 -25.69 -10.80 -0.67
N ALA A 76 -24.76 -11.49 -1.33
CA ALA A 76 -24.97 -12.86 -1.78
C ALA A 76 -25.13 -13.85 -0.62
N ILE A 77 -24.39 -13.66 0.48
CA ILE A 77 -24.37 -14.60 1.61
C ILE A 77 -25.20 -14.14 2.82
N HIS A 78 -25.94 -13.03 2.72
CA HIS A 78 -26.59 -12.39 3.88
C HIS A 78 -27.55 -13.33 4.65
N GLY A 79 -28.22 -14.25 3.94
CA GLY A 79 -29.15 -15.21 4.54
C GLY A 79 -28.49 -16.48 5.09
N LEU A 80 -27.18 -16.67 4.90
CA LEU A 80 -26.48 -17.85 5.38
C LEU A 80 -26.17 -17.74 6.87
N ARG A 81 -26.13 -18.89 7.56
CA ARG A 81 -25.66 -18.95 8.95
C ARG A 81 -24.21 -18.46 9.04
N VAL A 82 -23.89 -17.79 10.14
CA VAL A 82 -22.56 -17.20 10.42
C VAL A 82 -21.40 -18.16 10.14
N GLN A 83 -21.50 -19.42 10.61
CA GLN A 83 -20.48 -20.45 10.35
C GLN A 83 -20.16 -20.61 8.86
N TRP A 84 -21.19 -20.62 8.01
CA TRP A 84 -21.03 -20.80 6.56
C TRP A 84 -20.53 -19.53 5.91
N ARG A 85 -20.93 -18.35 6.41
CA ARG A 85 -20.38 -17.07 5.93
C ARG A 85 -18.87 -17.01 6.14
N ILE A 86 -18.38 -17.38 7.32
CA ILE A 86 -16.94 -17.45 7.63
C ILE A 86 -16.24 -18.48 6.74
N LEU A 87 -16.74 -19.72 6.69
CA LEU A 87 -16.09 -20.80 5.93
C LEU A 87 -16.07 -20.55 4.43
N LEU A 88 -17.16 -20.04 3.85
CA LEU A 88 -17.22 -19.70 2.43
C LEU A 88 -16.32 -18.51 2.10
N THR A 89 -16.25 -17.51 2.98
CA THR A 89 -15.35 -16.36 2.78
C THR A 89 -13.89 -16.78 2.87
N LEU A 90 -13.54 -17.65 3.83
CA LEU A 90 -12.21 -18.25 3.93
C LEU A 90 -11.88 -19.07 2.67
N GLY A 91 -12.80 -19.94 2.27
CA GLY A 91 -12.67 -20.79 1.08
C GLY A 91 -12.47 -19.95 -0.19
N LEU A 92 -13.28 -18.92 -0.39
CA LEU A 92 -13.15 -17.97 -1.50
C LEU A 92 -11.78 -17.28 -1.47
N SER A 93 -11.36 -16.75 -0.33
CA SER A 93 -10.09 -16.04 -0.19
C SER A 93 -8.90 -16.94 -0.54
N VAL A 94 -8.87 -18.15 0.03
CA VAL A 94 -7.83 -19.13 -0.23
C VAL A 94 -7.88 -19.60 -1.70
N ALA A 95 -9.07 -19.78 -2.27
CA ALA A 95 -9.22 -20.16 -3.67
C ALA A 95 -8.71 -19.06 -4.63
N LEU A 96 -9.02 -17.79 -4.34
CA LEU A 96 -8.50 -16.65 -5.10
C LEU A 96 -6.96 -16.58 -5.03
N VAL A 97 -6.35 -17.00 -3.92
CA VAL A 97 -4.90 -16.99 -3.77
C VAL A 97 -4.24 -18.21 -4.41
N LEU A 98 -4.79 -19.41 -4.23
CA LEU A 98 -4.16 -20.66 -4.67
C LEU A 98 -4.48 -21.05 -6.10
N PHE A 99 -5.69 -20.79 -6.58
CA PHE A 99 -6.17 -21.22 -7.90
C PHE A 99 -6.34 -20.07 -8.89
N SER A 100 -6.25 -18.83 -8.40
CA SER A 100 -6.19 -17.65 -9.24
C SER A 100 -4.96 -16.83 -8.88
N SER A 101 -4.81 -15.67 -9.52
CA SER A 101 -3.72 -14.73 -9.25
C SER A 101 -4.28 -13.38 -8.78
N TYR A 102 -5.30 -13.45 -7.93
CA TYR A 102 -6.06 -12.30 -7.39
C TYR A 102 -5.89 -12.16 -5.87
N ALA A 103 -4.67 -12.39 -5.37
CA ALA A 103 -4.33 -12.30 -3.95
C ALA A 103 -4.73 -10.95 -3.30
N PHE A 104 -4.65 -9.85 -4.05
CA PHE A 104 -5.08 -8.54 -3.57
C PHE A 104 -6.60 -8.45 -3.32
N TYR A 105 -7.45 -9.10 -4.14
CA TYR A 105 -8.90 -9.18 -3.85
C TYR A 105 -9.19 -10.14 -2.69
N ALA A 106 -8.42 -11.21 -2.57
CA ALA A 106 -8.52 -12.11 -1.41
C ALA A 106 -8.26 -11.39 -0.08
N ALA A 107 -7.36 -10.39 -0.07
CA ALA A 107 -7.10 -9.58 1.12
C ALA A 107 -8.35 -8.83 1.62
N PHE A 108 -9.21 -8.34 0.71
CA PHE A 108 -10.49 -7.71 1.09
C PHE A 108 -11.41 -8.71 1.81
N PHE A 109 -11.53 -9.92 1.29
CA PHE A 109 -12.37 -10.96 1.87
C PHE A 109 -11.84 -11.47 3.21
N ILE A 110 -10.52 -11.66 3.35
CA ILE A 110 -9.91 -11.99 4.64
C ILE A 110 -10.11 -10.86 5.65
N GLY A 111 -9.90 -9.59 5.28
CA GLY A 111 -10.14 -8.45 6.17
C GLY A 111 -11.59 -8.38 6.65
N MET A 112 -12.56 -8.59 5.75
CA MET A 112 -13.98 -8.70 6.08
C MET A 112 -14.25 -9.88 7.03
N MET A 113 -13.69 -11.07 6.75
CA MET A 113 -13.83 -12.25 7.61
C MET A 113 -13.26 -12.02 9.00
N MET A 114 -12.08 -11.42 9.11
CA MET A 114 -11.46 -11.08 10.39
C MET A 114 -12.34 -10.12 11.19
N SER A 115 -12.89 -9.10 10.52
CA SER A 115 -13.82 -8.16 11.16
C SER A 115 -15.09 -8.86 11.67
N GLU A 116 -15.62 -9.83 10.92
CA GLU A 116 -16.77 -10.62 11.38
C GLU A 116 -16.42 -11.50 12.59
N ILE A 117 -15.25 -12.15 12.60
CA ILE A 117 -14.77 -12.93 13.75
C ILE A 117 -14.59 -12.03 14.99
N ASP A 118 -14.12 -10.81 14.80
CA ASP A 118 -13.93 -9.83 15.88
C ASP A 118 -15.25 -9.41 16.51
N LEU A 119 -16.26 -9.10 15.69
CA LEU A 119 -17.61 -8.80 16.15
C LEU A 119 -18.24 -9.96 16.93
N LEU A 120 -17.98 -11.20 16.51
CA LEU A 120 -18.45 -12.40 17.22
C LEU A 120 -17.74 -12.66 18.54
N HIS A 121 -16.46 -12.29 18.65
CA HIS A 121 -15.75 -12.30 19.93
C HIS A 121 -16.33 -11.27 20.89
N GLU A 122 -16.62 -10.06 20.41
CA GLU A 122 -17.20 -8.98 21.22
C GLU A 122 -18.62 -9.29 21.69
N SER A 123 -19.44 -9.94 20.84
CA SER A 123 -20.80 -10.35 21.21
C SER A 123 -20.86 -11.64 22.05
N GLY A 124 -19.75 -12.38 22.16
CA GLY A 124 -19.71 -13.69 22.82
C GLY A 124 -20.40 -14.81 22.03
N GLU A 125 -20.76 -14.58 20.77
CA GLU A 125 -21.41 -15.58 19.91
C GLU A 125 -20.42 -16.57 19.28
N ILE A 126 -19.13 -16.24 19.28
CA ILE A 126 -18.07 -17.10 18.73
C ILE A 126 -18.06 -18.50 19.37
N ASP A 127 -18.35 -18.61 20.67
CA ASP A 127 -18.34 -19.88 21.40
C ASP A 127 -19.56 -20.77 21.03
N LYS A 128 -20.59 -20.19 20.39
CA LYS A 128 -21.81 -20.89 19.96
C LYS A 128 -21.69 -21.49 18.55
N ILE A 129 -20.68 -21.08 17.78
CA ILE A 129 -20.48 -21.55 16.42
C ILE A 129 -19.36 -22.59 16.36
N TRP A 130 -19.52 -23.57 15.47
CA TRP A 130 -18.47 -24.52 15.19
C TRP A 130 -17.57 -24.00 14.06
N LEU A 131 -16.26 -23.93 14.33
CA LEU A 131 -15.22 -23.67 13.33
C LEU A 131 -14.15 -24.78 13.39
N PRO A 132 -13.53 -25.15 12.26
CA PRO A 132 -12.53 -26.22 12.22
C PRO A 132 -11.33 -26.02 13.15
N TRP A 133 -10.98 -24.75 13.44
CA TRP A 133 -9.89 -24.37 14.34
C TRP A 133 -10.31 -24.16 15.80
N ASN A 134 -11.56 -24.44 16.17
CA ASN A 134 -12.01 -24.36 17.57
C ASN A 134 -11.17 -25.23 18.53
N PRO A 135 -10.81 -26.49 18.21
CA PRO A 135 -9.99 -27.30 19.11
C PRO A 135 -8.61 -26.67 19.37
N LEU A 136 -7.98 -26.14 18.30
CA LEU A 136 -6.66 -25.50 18.39
C LEU A 136 -6.75 -24.18 19.17
N SER A 137 -7.74 -23.34 18.88
CA SER A 137 -7.92 -22.06 19.58
C SER A 137 -8.22 -22.25 21.07
N ASN A 138 -9.07 -23.22 21.43
CA ASN A 138 -9.34 -23.57 22.83
C ASN A 138 -8.08 -24.11 23.54
N TYR A 139 -7.30 -24.95 22.86
CA TYR A 139 -6.01 -25.42 23.38
C TYR A 139 -5.03 -24.27 23.64
N LEU A 140 -4.90 -23.33 22.70
CA LEU A 140 -4.02 -22.16 22.85
C LEU A 140 -4.55 -21.18 23.91
N ARG A 141 -5.87 -21.04 24.06
CA ARG A 141 -6.50 -20.19 25.08
C ARG A 141 -6.15 -20.65 26.49
N THR A 142 -6.09 -21.96 26.72
CA THR A 142 -5.75 -22.54 28.03
C THR A 142 -4.25 -22.53 28.34
N ARG A 143 -3.38 -22.59 27.31
CA ARG A 143 -1.92 -22.70 27.47
C ARG A 143 -1.19 -21.43 27.04
N ARG A 144 -0.93 -20.55 28.02
CA ARG A 144 -0.25 -19.25 27.79
C ARG A 144 1.09 -19.36 27.08
N LEU A 145 1.94 -20.32 27.46
CA LEU A 145 3.25 -20.51 26.84
C LEU A 145 3.12 -20.93 25.36
N ALA A 146 2.28 -21.94 25.09
CA ALA A 146 2.05 -22.42 23.72
C ALA A 146 1.48 -21.30 22.83
N ARG A 147 0.49 -20.54 23.33
CA ARG A 147 -0.04 -19.36 22.61
C ARG A 147 1.04 -18.33 22.32
N THR A 148 1.89 -18.03 23.30
CA THR A 148 2.96 -17.05 23.14
C THR A 148 3.96 -17.50 22.07
N ILE A 149 4.39 -18.76 22.10
CA ILE A 149 5.30 -19.32 21.09
C ILE A 149 4.67 -19.24 19.70
N VAL A 150 3.43 -19.72 19.55
CA VAL A 150 2.72 -19.70 18.27
C VAL A 150 2.57 -18.29 17.73
N LEU A 151 2.20 -17.30 18.54
CA LEU A 151 2.04 -15.92 18.07
C LEU A 151 3.38 -15.29 17.63
N HIS A 152 4.48 -15.55 18.34
CA HIS A 152 5.79 -15.04 17.95
C HIS A 152 6.33 -15.76 16.71
N THR A 153 6.13 -17.08 16.58
CA THR A 153 6.50 -17.79 15.36
C THR A 153 5.66 -17.34 14.17
N THR A 154 4.36 -17.14 14.36
CA THR A 154 3.47 -16.54 13.34
C THR A 154 3.97 -15.16 12.92
N LEU A 155 4.34 -14.29 13.87
CA LEU A 155 4.91 -12.97 13.55
C LEU A 155 6.21 -13.08 12.75
N LEU A 156 7.14 -13.95 13.16
CA LEU A 156 8.41 -14.16 12.46
C LEU A 156 8.20 -14.69 11.04
N VAL A 157 7.31 -15.67 10.87
CA VAL A 157 6.92 -16.18 9.54
C VAL A 157 6.31 -15.06 8.72
N ALA A 158 5.40 -14.28 9.29
CA ALA A 158 4.75 -13.18 8.59
C ALA A 158 5.75 -12.11 8.11
N LEU A 159 6.75 -11.77 8.95
CA LEU A 159 7.84 -10.85 8.59
C LEU A 159 8.75 -11.44 7.48
N LEU A 160 9.07 -12.74 7.54
CA LEU A 160 9.82 -13.43 6.49
C LEU A 160 9.07 -13.37 5.14
N LEU A 161 7.77 -13.63 5.14
CA LEU A 161 6.94 -13.56 3.93
C LEU A 161 6.79 -12.10 3.44
N ALA A 162 6.66 -11.13 4.35
CA ALA A 162 6.61 -9.70 4.02
C ALA A 162 7.93 -9.20 3.41
N SER A 163 9.06 -9.80 3.79
CA SER A 163 10.38 -9.49 3.23
C SER A 163 10.63 -10.08 1.83
N PHE A 164 9.59 -10.55 1.14
CA PHE A 164 9.73 -11.09 -0.21
C PHE A 164 10.50 -10.10 -1.13
N PRO A 165 11.59 -10.55 -1.77
CA PRO A 165 12.45 -9.68 -2.55
C PRO A 165 11.76 -9.25 -3.85
N VAL A 166 11.98 -7.99 -4.26
CA VAL A 166 11.52 -7.53 -5.57
C VAL A 166 12.45 -8.10 -6.65
N LEU A 167 11.94 -9.06 -7.42
CA LEU A 167 12.68 -9.63 -8.54
C LEU A 167 12.84 -8.58 -9.65
N LYS A 168 14.03 -8.54 -10.24
CA LYS A 168 14.33 -7.66 -11.38
C LYS A 168 13.61 -8.15 -12.63
N TRP A 169 12.82 -7.28 -13.26
CA TRP A 169 12.04 -7.60 -14.47
C TRP A 169 12.89 -7.79 -15.73
N ASP A 170 14.09 -7.23 -15.73
CA ASP A 170 15.05 -7.28 -16.85
C ASP A 170 15.89 -8.56 -16.87
N LEU A 171 15.74 -9.43 -15.87
CA LEU A 171 16.48 -10.68 -15.75
C LEU A 171 15.57 -11.90 -15.95
N PRO A 172 16.09 -13.01 -16.50
CA PRO A 172 15.40 -14.29 -16.46
C PRO A 172 15.04 -14.67 -15.01
N PRO A 173 13.87 -15.29 -14.76
CA PRO A 173 13.40 -15.65 -13.42
C PRO A 173 14.44 -16.40 -12.57
N GLU A 174 15.12 -17.39 -13.15
CA GLU A 174 16.14 -18.20 -12.46
C GLU A 174 17.30 -17.34 -11.96
N VAL A 175 17.78 -16.41 -12.79
CA VAL A 175 18.87 -15.48 -12.44
C VAL A 175 18.41 -14.47 -11.40
N ALA A 176 17.17 -13.98 -11.51
CA ALA A 176 16.60 -13.06 -10.54
C ALA A 176 16.46 -13.71 -9.15
N VAL A 177 16.01 -14.96 -9.10
CA VAL A 177 15.90 -15.76 -7.87
C VAL A 177 17.28 -16.03 -7.27
N ALA A 178 18.26 -16.45 -8.08
CA ALA A 178 19.62 -16.71 -7.62
C ALA A 178 20.29 -15.47 -6.99
N ARG A 179 19.96 -14.28 -7.48
CA ARG A 179 20.43 -13.01 -6.88
C ARG A 179 19.79 -12.70 -5.53
N CYS A 180 18.66 -13.31 -5.21
CA CYS A 180 17.92 -13.14 -3.96
C CYS A 180 18.25 -14.24 -2.95
N SER A 181 19.54 -14.59 -2.82
CA SER A 181 20.02 -15.71 -2.00
C SER A 181 19.68 -15.62 -0.50
N SER A 182 19.33 -14.43 -0.01
CA SER A 182 18.91 -14.22 1.38
C SER A 182 17.50 -14.72 1.68
N TRP A 183 16.65 -14.94 0.67
CA TRP A 183 15.30 -15.44 0.86
C TRP A 183 15.23 -16.94 0.53
N PRO A 184 14.54 -17.79 1.33
CA PRO A 184 14.62 -19.25 1.18
C PRO A 184 14.21 -19.76 -0.20
N SER A 185 15.12 -20.46 -0.89
CA SER A 185 14.88 -20.98 -2.25
C SER A 185 13.65 -21.89 -2.35
N SER A 186 13.34 -22.65 -1.30
CA SER A 186 12.18 -23.55 -1.26
C SER A 186 10.85 -22.81 -1.38
N LEU A 187 10.75 -21.61 -0.81
CA LEU A 187 9.53 -20.81 -0.88
C LEU A 187 9.30 -20.31 -2.32
N PHE A 188 10.32 -20.08 -3.14
CA PHE A 188 10.09 -19.70 -4.55
C PHE A 188 9.35 -20.83 -5.29
N ASN A 189 9.74 -22.08 -5.03
CA ASN A 189 9.10 -23.27 -5.62
C ASN A 189 7.68 -23.51 -5.11
N MET A 190 7.29 -22.95 -3.96
CA MET A 190 5.93 -23.03 -3.43
C MET A 190 4.98 -22.01 -4.05
N THR A 191 5.49 -21.07 -4.85
CA THR A 191 4.65 -20.09 -5.54
C THR A 191 3.88 -20.78 -6.66
N PRO A 192 2.54 -20.68 -6.70
CA PRO A 192 1.75 -21.28 -7.77
C PRO A 192 2.15 -20.75 -9.17
N PRO A 193 2.18 -21.62 -10.22
CA PRO A 193 2.64 -21.25 -11.56
C PRO A 193 1.97 -20.01 -12.15
N GLN A 194 0.67 -19.80 -11.90
CA GLN A 194 -0.09 -18.68 -12.45
C GLN A 194 0.40 -17.29 -12.00
N TYR A 195 1.19 -17.21 -10.93
CA TYR A 195 1.82 -15.95 -10.51
C TYR A 195 3.11 -15.64 -11.25
N TRP A 196 3.78 -16.67 -11.79
CA TRP A 196 4.94 -16.50 -12.67
C TRP A 196 4.50 -15.97 -14.04
N ASP A 197 3.34 -16.41 -14.53
CA ASP A 197 2.78 -15.99 -15.84
C ASP A 197 2.38 -14.51 -15.88
N LYS A 198 2.04 -13.91 -14.73
CA LYS A 198 1.72 -12.48 -14.62
C LYS A 198 2.95 -11.55 -14.66
N GLY A 199 4.15 -12.12 -14.83
CA GLY A 199 5.41 -11.40 -14.86
C GLY A 199 6.09 -11.35 -13.49
N ALA A 200 7.43 -11.38 -13.51
CA ALA A 200 8.27 -11.64 -12.35
C ALA A 200 8.19 -10.61 -11.21
N THR A 201 7.54 -9.46 -11.38
CA THR A 201 7.61 -8.33 -10.44
C THR A 201 6.39 -8.13 -9.54
N SER A 202 5.17 -8.29 -10.05
CA SER A 202 3.95 -8.00 -9.28
C SER A 202 3.28 -9.27 -8.78
N GLY A 203 3.07 -10.27 -9.64
CA GLY A 203 2.28 -11.46 -9.31
C GLY A 203 2.82 -12.24 -8.11
N ILE A 204 4.07 -12.70 -8.20
CA ILE A 204 4.69 -13.56 -7.17
C ILE A 204 4.72 -12.86 -5.81
N ARG A 205 5.01 -11.57 -5.81
CA ARG A 205 5.02 -10.75 -4.59
C ARG A 205 3.64 -10.70 -3.95
N ASP A 206 2.59 -10.48 -4.74
CA ASP A 206 1.22 -10.37 -4.23
C ASP A 206 0.76 -11.66 -3.54
N PHE A 207 1.20 -12.83 -4.03
CA PHE A 207 0.94 -14.13 -3.39
C PHE A 207 1.49 -14.17 -1.96
N TRP A 208 2.78 -13.86 -1.78
CA TRP A 208 3.41 -13.88 -0.46
C TRP A 208 2.92 -12.77 0.46
N TYR A 209 2.64 -11.59 -0.11
CA TYR A 209 2.13 -10.45 0.65
C TYR A 209 0.74 -10.69 1.21
N PHE A 210 -0.11 -11.46 0.53
CA PHE A 210 -1.41 -11.87 1.10
C PHE A 210 -1.23 -12.68 2.40
N TRP A 211 -0.42 -13.73 2.36
CA TRP A 211 -0.17 -14.57 3.53
C TRP A 211 0.52 -13.79 4.64
N ALA A 212 1.51 -12.97 4.27
CA ALA A 212 2.21 -12.08 5.21
C ALA A 212 1.23 -11.12 5.90
N ALA A 213 0.38 -10.42 5.14
CA ALA A 213 -0.56 -9.45 5.67
C ALA A 213 -1.57 -10.10 6.62
N TRP A 214 -2.11 -11.27 6.27
CA TRP A 214 -3.05 -11.99 7.12
C TRP A 214 -2.39 -12.42 8.44
N LEU A 215 -1.22 -13.06 8.38
CA LEU A 215 -0.50 -13.52 9.58
C LEU A 215 0.01 -12.34 10.44
N LEU A 216 0.44 -11.24 9.82
CA LEU A 216 0.81 -10.01 10.51
C LEU A 216 -0.39 -9.42 11.27
N ALA A 217 -1.54 -9.29 10.61
CA ALA A 217 -2.73 -8.75 11.23
C ALA A 217 -3.18 -9.58 12.45
N VAL A 218 -3.17 -10.91 12.33
CA VAL A 218 -3.49 -11.82 13.45
C VAL A 218 -2.47 -11.69 14.59
N SER A 219 -1.16 -11.71 14.27
CA SER A 219 -0.12 -11.68 15.31
C SER A 219 -0.02 -10.33 16.03
N ILE A 220 -0.08 -9.21 15.31
CA ILE A 220 0.01 -7.87 15.89
C ILE A 220 -1.18 -7.60 16.82
N LYS A 221 -2.40 -8.02 16.43
CA LYS A 221 -3.60 -7.82 17.25
C LYS A 221 -3.51 -8.54 18.60
N GLU A 222 -2.87 -9.70 18.63
CA GLU A 222 -2.83 -10.59 19.80
C GLU A 222 -1.58 -10.38 20.69
N LEU A 223 -0.47 -9.88 20.13
CA LEU A 223 0.76 -9.61 20.85
C LEU A 223 0.74 -8.22 21.48
N ARG A 224 0.67 -8.17 22.81
CA ARG A 224 0.59 -6.91 23.58
C ARG A 224 1.66 -5.89 23.21
N TRP A 225 2.93 -6.29 23.15
CA TRP A 225 4.03 -5.36 22.84
C TRP A 225 3.95 -4.82 21.41
N ALA A 226 3.51 -5.65 20.46
CA ALA A 226 3.37 -5.25 19.06
C ALA A 226 2.17 -4.31 18.91
N LYS A 227 1.05 -4.65 19.56
CA LYS A 227 -0.13 -3.79 19.64
C LYS A 227 0.22 -2.43 20.25
N GLU A 228 0.89 -2.40 21.40
CA GLU A 228 1.33 -1.16 22.06
C GLU A 228 2.24 -0.30 21.16
N LEU A 229 3.11 -0.93 20.36
CA LEU A 229 3.91 -0.23 19.36
C LEU A 229 3.04 0.49 18.32
N PHE A 230 2.08 -0.20 17.70
CA PHE A 230 1.20 0.37 16.66
C PHE A 230 0.08 1.28 17.22
N GLU A 231 -0.23 1.18 18.51
CA GLU A 231 -1.15 2.08 19.22
C GLU A 231 -0.45 3.31 19.82
N SER A 232 0.88 3.40 19.71
CA SER A 232 1.62 4.59 20.14
C SER A 232 1.30 5.82 19.29
N SER A 233 1.61 7.00 19.81
CA SER A 233 1.19 8.29 19.21
C SER A 233 1.69 8.48 17.78
N PHE A 234 2.89 8.00 17.45
CA PHE A 234 3.50 8.20 16.14
C PHE A 234 2.87 7.33 15.04
N PRO A 235 2.73 6.00 15.17
CA PRO A 235 1.96 5.19 14.21
C PRO A 235 0.50 5.62 14.10
N GLN A 236 -0.14 6.06 15.19
CA GLN A 236 -1.49 6.62 15.13
C GLN A 236 -1.54 7.96 14.38
N TYR A 237 -0.49 8.79 14.50
CA TYR A 237 -0.32 9.97 13.66
C TYR A 237 -0.19 9.57 12.18
N LEU A 238 0.64 8.59 11.85
CA LEU A 238 0.79 8.10 10.47
C LEU A 238 -0.51 7.52 9.93
N GLY A 239 -1.23 6.72 10.72
CA GLY A 239 -2.53 6.14 10.35
C GLY A 239 -3.57 7.21 10.03
N ARG A 240 -3.65 8.26 10.86
CA ARG A 240 -4.55 9.40 10.64
C ARG A 240 -4.26 10.19 9.36
N HIS A 241 -3.01 10.20 8.91
CA HIS A 241 -2.58 10.94 7.72
C HIS A 241 -2.29 10.02 6.52
N SER A 242 -2.54 8.72 6.65
CA SER A 242 -2.09 7.68 5.70
C SER A 242 -2.58 7.91 4.28
N PHE A 243 -3.86 8.27 4.10
CA PHE A 243 -4.43 8.57 2.79
C PHE A 243 -3.76 9.79 2.14
N SER A 244 -3.55 10.86 2.92
CA SER A 244 -2.89 12.06 2.42
C SER A 244 -1.41 11.80 2.13
N LEU A 245 -0.70 11.08 3.00
CA LEU A 245 0.68 10.63 2.78
C LEU A 245 0.78 9.82 1.48
N TYR A 246 -0.15 8.90 1.26
CA TYR A 246 -0.20 8.11 0.03
C TYR A 246 -0.34 8.98 -1.22
N LEU A 247 -1.18 10.01 -1.20
CA LEU A 247 -1.35 10.89 -2.36
C LEU A 247 -0.19 11.87 -2.60
N THR A 248 0.52 12.27 -1.54
CA THR A 248 1.51 13.35 -1.61
C THR A 248 2.96 12.85 -1.64
N HIS A 249 3.25 11.63 -1.17
CA HIS A 249 4.63 11.14 -1.07
C HIS A 249 5.35 11.09 -2.44
N LEU A 250 4.66 10.70 -3.52
CA LEU A 250 5.26 10.72 -4.86
C LEU A 250 5.58 12.13 -5.34
N VAL A 251 4.79 13.13 -4.93
CA VAL A 251 5.02 14.52 -5.29
C VAL A 251 6.31 15.01 -4.68
N VAL A 252 6.43 14.87 -3.36
CA VAL A 252 7.63 15.27 -2.62
C VAL A 252 8.82 14.44 -3.07
N GLY A 253 8.64 13.13 -3.26
CA GLY A 253 9.68 12.22 -3.72
C GLY A 253 10.23 12.57 -5.10
N SER A 254 9.35 12.92 -6.04
CA SER A 254 9.75 13.21 -7.42
C SER A 254 10.34 14.59 -7.64
N THR A 255 10.01 15.54 -6.76
CA THR A 255 10.49 16.91 -6.85
C THR A 255 11.63 17.13 -5.86
N PHE A 256 11.29 17.27 -4.58
CA PHE A 256 12.22 17.60 -3.50
C PHE A 256 13.26 16.50 -3.26
N SER A 257 12.84 15.26 -3.01
CA SER A 257 13.78 14.17 -2.69
C SER A 257 14.72 13.87 -3.85
N ARG A 258 14.18 13.82 -5.08
CA ARG A 258 14.98 13.65 -6.30
C ARG A 258 16.04 14.75 -6.45
N THR A 259 15.70 16.00 -6.13
CA THR A 259 16.66 17.12 -6.16
C THR A 259 17.82 16.88 -5.19
N ILE A 260 17.52 16.53 -3.94
CA ILE A 260 18.54 16.26 -2.92
C ILE A 260 19.46 15.12 -3.36
N LEU A 261 18.89 14.01 -3.84
CA LEU A 261 19.69 12.87 -4.29
C LEU A 261 20.59 13.21 -5.49
N ILE A 262 20.13 14.02 -6.44
CA ILE A 262 20.96 14.50 -7.55
C ILE A 262 22.13 15.36 -7.03
N LEU A 263 21.86 16.27 -6.08
CA LEU A 263 22.88 17.12 -5.46
C LEU A 263 23.92 16.28 -4.69
N CYS A 264 23.51 15.19 -4.04
CA CYS A 264 24.41 14.25 -3.36
C CYS A 264 25.19 13.31 -4.31
N GLY A 265 24.94 13.37 -5.62
CA GLY A 265 25.71 12.63 -6.63
C GLY A 265 25.09 11.31 -7.09
N PHE A 266 23.79 11.07 -6.83
CA PHE A 266 23.09 9.90 -7.34
C PHE A 266 22.74 10.08 -8.83
N GLY A 267 23.72 9.85 -9.71
CA GLY A 267 23.65 10.15 -11.15
C GLY A 267 22.58 9.42 -11.96
N TYR A 268 22.09 8.25 -11.49
CA TYR A 268 20.98 7.55 -12.16
C TYR A 268 19.65 8.32 -12.10
N HIS A 269 19.51 9.25 -11.15
CA HIS A 269 18.36 10.17 -11.10
C HIS A 269 18.48 11.34 -12.09
N GLY A 270 19.67 11.57 -12.65
CA GLY A 270 20.01 12.68 -13.54
C GLY A 270 20.34 12.28 -14.99
N GLY A 271 20.10 11.03 -15.42
CA GLY A 271 20.45 10.57 -16.78
C GLY A 271 19.79 11.38 -17.92
N PRO A 272 20.07 11.08 -19.21
CA PRO A 272 19.61 11.84 -20.38
C PRO A 272 18.07 11.95 -20.55
N LYS A 273 17.29 11.29 -19.68
CA LYS A 273 15.82 11.38 -19.58
C LYS A 273 15.34 12.18 -18.36
N ALA A 274 16.22 12.82 -17.60
CA ALA A 274 15.86 13.79 -16.59
C ALA A 274 15.33 15.03 -17.31
N LYS A 275 14.06 14.97 -17.72
CA LYS A 275 13.34 16.15 -18.16
C LYS A 275 13.41 17.17 -17.01
N TRP A 276 13.72 18.39 -17.44
CA TRP A 276 13.91 19.67 -16.75
C TRP A 276 13.35 19.79 -15.30
N PRO A 277 13.95 20.56 -14.36
CA PRO A 277 15.05 21.52 -14.48
C PRO A 277 16.36 21.02 -13.86
N PHE A 278 16.61 19.70 -13.84
CA PHE A 278 17.83 19.16 -13.23
C PHE A 278 19.13 19.49 -13.97
N ASN A 279 19.07 19.92 -15.24
CA ASN A 279 20.22 20.44 -15.97
C ASN A 279 20.83 21.72 -15.34
N ARG A 280 20.11 22.40 -14.43
CA ARG A 280 20.61 23.57 -13.70
C ARG A 280 21.29 23.23 -12.38
N PHE A 281 21.08 22.03 -11.85
CA PHE A 281 21.67 21.60 -10.59
C PHE A 281 22.95 20.82 -10.89
N PRO A 282 24.13 21.30 -10.43
CA PRO A 282 25.35 20.53 -10.58
C PRO A 282 25.20 19.18 -9.87
N VAL A 283 25.19 18.09 -10.65
CA VAL A 283 25.15 16.73 -10.11
C VAL A 283 26.34 16.56 -9.18
N GLY A 284 26.09 16.11 -7.95
CA GLY A 284 27.15 15.91 -6.97
C GLY A 284 27.70 17.21 -6.36
N ALA A 285 27.01 18.34 -6.47
CA ALA A 285 27.41 19.59 -5.79
C ALA A 285 27.61 19.44 -4.27
N TRP A 286 26.89 18.50 -3.65
CA TRP A 286 26.99 18.16 -2.23
C TRP A 286 27.76 16.86 -1.96
N SER A 287 28.31 16.22 -3.00
CA SER A 287 28.99 14.92 -2.88
C SER A 287 30.20 14.93 -1.94
N GLY A 288 30.84 16.10 -1.75
CA GLY A 288 31.94 16.26 -0.79
C GLY A 288 31.51 16.12 0.67
N LEU A 289 30.31 16.57 1.02
CA LEU A 289 29.75 16.47 2.39
C LEU A 289 28.88 15.23 2.56
N PHE A 290 28.13 14.86 1.52
CA PHE A 290 27.15 13.78 1.53
C PHE A 290 27.35 12.85 0.32
N PRO A 291 28.41 12.01 0.33
CA PRO A 291 28.75 11.17 -0.81
C PRO A 291 27.71 10.06 -1.04
N ALA A 292 27.39 9.79 -2.31
CA ALA A 292 26.51 8.69 -2.71
C ALA A 292 27.18 7.30 -2.69
N ILE A 293 28.52 7.25 -2.68
CA ILE A 293 29.31 6.01 -2.82
C ILE A 293 29.69 5.35 -1.50
N TRP A 294 29.47 6.03 -0.37
CA TRP A 294 29.95 5.56 0.93
C TRP A 294 28.84 4.94 1.77
N GLY A 295 29.14 3.82 2.42
CA GLY A 295 28.24 3.11 3.32
C GLY A 295 27.37 2.04 2.64
N PRO A 296 26.62 1.25 3.45
CA PRO A 296 25.68 0.25 2.93
C PRO A 296 24.60 0.88 2.06
N VAL A 297 24.11 0.13 1.07
CA VAL A 297 22.99 0.57 0.22
C VAL A 297 21.76 0.86 1.08
N GLY A 298 21.19 2.05 0.92
CA GLY A 298 20.06 2.56 1.72
C GLY A 298 20.47 3.38 2.95
N TRP A 299 21.76 3.39 3.31
CA TRP A 299 22.30 4.13 4.45
C TRP A 299 23.42 5.09 4.06
N GLN A 300 23.59 5.35 2.76
CA GLN A 300 24.60 6.31 2.31
C GLN A 300 24.27 7.72 2.84
N PRO A 301 25.27 8.56 3.15
CA PRO A 301 25.07 9.89 3.72
C PRO A 301 24.04 10.74 2.96
N GLY A 302 24.07 10.71 1.62
CA GLY A 302 23.08 11.43 0.81
C GLY A 302 21.65 10.90 0.92
N VAL A 303 21.46 9.60 1.16
CA VAL A 303 20.13 9.00 1.42
C VAL A 303 19.65 9.37 2.81
N VAL A 304 20.53 9.37 3.82
CA VAL A 304 20.18 9.79 5.19
C VAL A 304 19.79 11.27 5.21
N LEU A 305 20.53 12.13 4.49
CA LEU A 305 20.19 13.54 4.34
C LEU A 305 18.82 13.71 3.66
N ASP A 306 18.57 12.98 2.57
CA ASP A 306 17.29 13.01 1.88
C ASP A 306 16.15 12.63 2.83
N LEU A 307 16.26 11.51 3.56
CA LEU A 307 15.25 11.11 4.53
C LEU A 307 15.03 12.16 5.62
N ALA A 308 16.11 12.75 6.15
CA ALA A 308 16.05 13.75 7.21
C ALA A 308 15.34 15.05 6.78
N LEU A 309 15.47 15.45 5.50
CA LEU A 309 14.83 16.65 4.97
C LEU A 309 13.45 16.37 4.36
N SER A 310 13.30 15.25 3.65
CA SER A 310 12.09 14.89 2.91
C SER A 310 10.98 14.39 3.83
N LEU A 311 11.27 13.61 4.88
CA LEU A 311 10.22 13.09 5.76
C LEU A 311 9.45 14.19 6.51
N PRO A 312 10.10 15.20 7.13
CA PRO A 312 9.37 16.31 7.75
C PRO A 312 8.47 17.05 6.75
N LEU A 313 8.97 17.28 5.53
CA LEU A 313 8.19 17.92 4.47
C LEU A 313 7.00 17.05 4.04
N MET A 314 7.20 15.75 3.83
CA MET A 314 6.13 14.79 3.50
C MET A 314 5.05 14.78 4.58
N PHE A 315 5.45 14.71 5.86
CA PHE A 315 4.52 14.71 6.99
C PHE A 315 3.75 16.01 7.08
N TRP A 316 4.40 17.16 6.89
CA TRP A 316 3.75 18.47 6.90
C TRP A 316 2.74 18.63 5.76
N VAL A 317 3.13 18.28 4.53
CA VAL A 317 2.23 18.34 3.37
C VAL A 317 1.05 17.38 3.55
N ALA A 318 1.27 16.19 4.10
CA ALA A 318 0.20 15.26 4.39
C ALA A 318 -0.74 15.75 5.49
N GLU A 319 -0.23 16.45 6.51
CA GLU A 319 -1.07 17.09 7.53
C GLU A 319 -2.00 18.14 6.94
N ILE A 320 -1.48 18.99 6.04
CA ILE A 320 -2.30 19.94 5.28
C ILE A 320 -3.34 19.19 4.46
N GLY A 321 -2.92 18.18 3.68
CA GLY A 321 -3.83 17.38 2.86
C GLY A 321 -4.95 16.74 3.68
N THR A 322 -4.63 16.27 4.89
CA THR A 322 -5.61 15.63 5.78
C THR A 322 -6.62 16.64 6.33
N LYS A 323 -6.15 17.83 6.74
CA LYS A 323 -7.03 18.87 7.30
C LYS A 323 -7.91 19.53 6.24
N VAL A 324 -7.37 19.78 5.05
CA VAL A 324 -8.04 20.55 4.00
C VAL A 324 -8.89 19.66 3.08
N PHE A 325 -8.48 18.41 2.83
CA PHE A 325 -9.13 17.56 1.83
C PHE A 325 -9.74 16.29 2.43
N ASP A 326 -8.95 15.50 3.15
CA ASP A 326 -9.38 14.18 3.65
C ASP A 326 -10.56 14.29 4.64
N ARG A 327 -10.34 15.00 5.77
CA ARG A 327 -11.38 15.14 6.81
C ARG A 327 -12.67 15.78 6.29
N PRO A 328 -12.64 16.87 5.49
CA PRO A 328 -13.86 17.41 4.89
C PRO A 328 -14.56 16.43 3.97
N SER A 329 -13.82 15.64 3.18
CA SER A 329 -14.41 14.63 2.29
C SER A 329 -15.17 13.57 3.09
N VAL A 330 -14.57 13.04 4.17
CA VAL A 330 -15.23 12.07 5.06
C VAL A 330 -16.46 12.67 5.73
N ARG A 331 -16.38 13.92 6.22
CA ARG A 331 -17.52 14.63 6.82
C ARG A 331 -18.66 14.84 5.82
N MET A 332 -18.33 15.18 4.58
CA MET A 332 -19.31 15.34 3.52
C MET A 332 -20.01 14.02 3.21
N SER A 333 -19.27 12.92 3.05
CA SER A 333 -19.84 11.59 2.85
C SER A 333 -20.75 11.16 4.02
N ALA A 334 -20.31 11.39 5.26
CA ALA A 334 -21.12 11.11 6.45
C ALA A 334 -22.40 11.96 6.49
N TRP A 335 -22.31 13.25 6.20
CA TRP A 335 -23.46 14.14 6.11
C TRP A 335 -24.45 13.70 5.04
N MET A 336 -23.98 13.32 3.84
CA MET A 336 -24.84 12.81 2.77
C MET A 336 -25.59 11.55 3.20
N TRP A 337 -24.91 10.64 3.89
CA TRP A 337 -25.50 9.40 4.41
C TRP A 337 -26.58 9.66 5.46
N GLU A 338 -26.30 10.51 6.45
CA GLU A 338 -27.29 10.88 7.47
C GLU A 338 -28.47 11.63 6.86
N LYS A 339 -28.24 12.50 5.88
CA LYS A 339 -29.31 13.17 5.15
C LYS A 339 -30.19 12.17 4.41
N TRP A 340 -29.60 11.19 3.74
CA TRP A 340 -30.34 10.13 3.05
C TRP A 340 -31.18 9.28 4.01
N LYS A 341 -30.63 8.90 5.17
CA LYS A 341 -31.39 8.20 6.22
C LYS A 341 -32.59 9.02 6.69
N SER A 342 -32.43 10.33 6.89
CA SER A 342 -33.53 11.20 7.34
C SER A 342 -34.67 11.37 6.32
N MET A 343 -34.44 11.01 5.06
CA MET A 343 -35.45 11.04 3.99
C MET A 343 -36.19 9.71 3.82
N ARG A 344 -35.76 8.66 4.53
CA ARG A 344 -36.46 7.38 4.65
C ARG A 344 -37.27 7.36 5.93
#